data_AF-A0A8C5JVA9-F1
#
_entry.id   AF-A0A8C5JVA9-F1
#
_cell.length_a   1.000
_cell.length_b   1.000
_cell.length_c   1.000
_cell.angle_alpha   90.00
_cell.angle_beta   90.00
_cell.angle_gamma   90.00
#
_symmetry.space_group_name_H-M   'P 1'
#
loop_
_entity.id
_entity.type
_entity.pdbx_description
1 polymer ?
#
loop_
_entity_poly.entity_id
_entity_poly.type
_entity_poly.pdbx_seq_one_letter_code
_entity_poly.pdbx_strand_id
1 'polypeptide(L)'
;MKDHNSHDVLLLCTSCHAISNYYDNHLKQQLAEEFQAPIGSEEGLRLLEDSGRRQVRSGARALLNMESLPAHRKEELLQALRKFYGTDTVTNEMLQAAASLETRIYNENYVPHGLKVVQRHTEGGLRALMQLESRWRQHFLDSMQPRHLPQQWSVDHNHQKLLQKYGDDLPIKLT
;
A
#
# COMPACT_ATOMS: atom_id res chain seq x y z
N MET A 1 -7.36 -20.60 3.27
CA MET A 1 -7.58 -19.94 4.57
C MET A 1 -8.65 -18.89 4.38
N LYS A 2 -8.38 -17.76 3.72
CA LYS A 2 -9.45 -16.86 3.27
C LYS A 2 -10.18 -17.41 2.03
N ASP A 3 -11.49 -17.51 2.10
CA ASP A 3 -12.40 -17.85 1.00
C ASP A 3 -13.62 -16.91 1.03
N HIS A 4 -14.48 -16.91 0.01
CA HIS A 4 -15.69 -16.08 0.00
C HIS A 4 -16.83 -16.78 0.77
N ASN A 5 -16.59 -17.12 2.04
CA ASN A 5 -17.54 -17.81 2.91
C ASN A 5 -17.96 -16.94 4.11
N SER A 6 -18.91 -17.43 4.91
CA SER A 6 -19.46 -16.75 6.09
C SER A 6 -18.48 -16.54 7.24
N HIS A 7 -17.33 -17.23 7.24
CA HIS A 7 -16.27 -17.10 8.25
C HIS A 7 -15.28 -15.99 7.92
N ASP A 8 -15.20 -15.62 6.64
CA ASP A 8 -14.25 -14.65 6.10
C ASP A 8 -14.90 -13.34 5.64
N VAL A 9 -16.22 -13.36 5.38
CA VAL A 9 -17.00 -12.20 4.95
C VAL A 9 -18.21 -12.04 5.86
N LEU A 10 -18.23 -10.96 6.64
CA LEU A 10 -19.32 -10.60 7.55
C LEU A 10 -19.98 -9.29 7.09
N LEU A 11 -21.30 -9.24 7.21
CA LEU A 11 -22.07 -8.03 6.94
C LEU A 11 -22.06 -7.11 8.16
N LEU A 12 -21.59 -5.89 7.99
CA LEU A 12 -21.61 -4.84 8.99
C LEU A 12 -22.41 -3.65 8.47
N CYS A 13 -23.18 -2.99 9.34
CA CYS A 13 -23.71 -1.67 9.01
C CYS A 13 -22.57 -0.63 8.94
N THR A 14 -22.85 0.55 8.40
CA THR A 14 -21.84 1.60 8.20
C THR A 14 -21.14 2.02 9.49
N SER A 15 -21.87 2.12 10.61
CA SER A 15 -21.30 2.48 11.90
C SER A 15 -20.41 1.36 12.48
N CYS A 16 -20.88 0.11 12.46
CA CYS A 16 -20.06 -1.03 12.89
C CYS A 16 -18.82 -1.20 12.02
N HIS A 17 -18.92 -0.97 10.71
CA HIS A 17 -17.78 -1.02 9.80
C HIS A 17 -16.75 0.08 10.11
N ALA A 18 -17.18 1.30 10.44
CA ALA A 18 -16.26 2.36 10.84
C ALA A 18 -15.53 2.02 12.15
N ILE A 19 -16.24 1.46 13.13
CA ILE A 19 -15.66 1.02 14.41
C ILE A 19 -14.69 -0.15 14.20
N SER A 20 -15.07 -1.16 13.40
CA SER A 20 -14.20 -2.29 13.04
C SER A 20 -12.91 -1.77 12.42
N ASN A 21 -13.00 -0.90 11.42
CA ASN A 21 -11.81 -0.34 10.77
C ASN A 21 -10.89 0.42 11.73
N TYR A 22 -11.46 1.11 12.74
CA TYR A 22 -10.65 1.78 13.76
C TYR A 22 -9.81 0.77 14.55
N TYR A 23 -10.42 -0.32 15.04
CA TYR A 23 -9.70 -1.37 15.77
C TYR A 23 -8.77 -2.18 14.87
N ASP A 24 -9.20 -2.51 13.66
CA ASP A 24 -8.39 -3.22 12.66
C ASP A 24 -7.12 -2.43 12.33
N ASN A 25 -7.18 -1.09 12.34
CA ASN A 25 -6.01 -0.26 12.15
C ASN A 25 -5.02 -0.36 13.32
N HIS A 26 -5.48 -0.53 14.56
CA HIS A 26 -4.59 -0.80 15.69
C HIS A 26 -3.87 -2.14 15.52
N LEU A 27 -4.59 -3.21 15.15
CA LEU A 27 -3.96 -4.52 14.89
C LEU A 27 -2.98 -4.44 13.70
N LYS A 28 -3.32 -3.72 12.62
CA LYS A 28 -2.40 -3.49 11.49
C LYS A 28 -1.12 -2.80 11.93
N GLN A 29 -1.19 -1.80 12.81
CA GLN A 29 0.02 -1.14 13.32
C GLN A 29 0.86 -2.08 14.18
N GLN A 30 0.26 -2.91 15.02
CA GLN A 30 0.99 -3.95 15.77
C GLN A 30 1.71 -4.91 14.82
N LEU A 31 1.01 -5.41 13.79
CA LEU A 31 1.61 -6.28 12.76
C LEU A 31 2.72 -5.55 11.98
N ALA A 32 2.59 -4.24 11.76
CA ALA A 32 3.61 -3.45 11.10
C ALA A 32 4.92 -3.40 11.90
N GLU A 33 4.83 -3.23 13.22
CA GLU A 33 5.98 -3.25 14.12
C GLU A 33 6.59 -4.65 14.22
N GLU A 34 5.76 -5.66 14.51
CA GLU A 34 6.20 -7.05 14.70
C GLU A 34 6.91 -7.64 13.47
N PHE A 35 6.42 -7.33 12.27
CA PHE A 35 6.92 -7.91 11.02
C PHE A 35 7.76 -6.93 10.19
N GLN A 36 8.13 -5.79 10.76
CA GLN A 36 8.85 -4.71 10.08
C GLN A 36 8.19 -4.32 8.76
N ALA A 37 6.85 -4.26 8.75
CA ALA A 37 6.02 -3.96 7.59
C ALA A 37 5.35 -2.58 7.75
N PRO A 38 6.11 -1.47 7.66
CA PRO A 38 5.61 -0.14 7.99
C PRO A 38 4.40 0.25 7.14
N ILE A 39 3.44 0.93 7.77
CA ILE A 39 2.26 1.49 7.13
C ILE A 39 2.46 2.99 7.00
N GLY A 40 2.27 3.52 5.79
CA GLY A 40 2.43 4.96 5.54
C GLY A 40 3.89 5.43 5.40
N SER A 41 4.85 4.51 5.28
CA SER A 41 6.21 4.85 4.82
C SER A 41 6.26 4.98 3.29
N GLU A 42 7.33 5.58 2.77
CA GLU A 42 7.55 5.68 1.31
C GLU A 42 7.58 4.30 0.63
N GLU A 43 8.10 3.26 1.30
CA GLU A 43 8.07 1.89 0.75
C GLU A 43 6.65 1.34 0.61
N GLY A 44 5.72 1.82 1.44
CA GLY A 44 4.30 1.48 1.40
C GLY A 44 3.50 2.29 0.38
N LEU A 45 4.10 3.28 -0.28
CA LEU A 45 3.45 4.08 -1.32
C LEU A 45 3.66 3.44 -2.70
N ARG A 46 2.54 3.11 -3.37
CA ARG A 46 2.58 2.57 -4.74
C ARG A 46 3.12 3.57 -5.76
N LEU A 47 2.86 4.86 -5.51
CA LEU A 47 3.32 5.97 -6.34
C LEU A 47 4.13 6.93 -5.48
N LEU A 48 5.30 7.32 -5.97
CA LEU A 48 6.15 8.35 -5.37
C LEU A 48 6.15 9.60 -6.24
N GLU A 49 6.33 10.75 -5.61
CA GLU A 49 6.53 12.00 -6.32
C GLU A 49 8.00 12.13 -6.74
N ASP A 50 8.24 12.13 -8.04
CA ASP A 50 9.56 12.42 -8.61
C ASP A 50 9.86 13.92 -8.49
N SER A 51 10.79 14.25 -7.61
CA SER A 51 11.18 15.63 -7.31
C SER A 51 11.75 16.35 -8.53
N GLY A 52 12.50 15.65 -9.39
CA GLY A 52 13.06 16.18 -10.64
C GLY A 52 11.96 16.53 -11.64
N ARG A 53 11.03 15.60 -11.88
CA ARG A 53 9.86 15.84 -12.74
C ARG A 53 8.97 16.95 -12.19
N ARG A 54 8.78 17.01 -10.87
CA ARG A 54 8.02 18.10 -10.22
C ARG A 54 8.68 19.45 -10.45
N GLN A 55 9.99 19.54 -10.27
CA GLN A 55 10.75 20.77 -10.52
C GLN A 55 10.62 21.20 -11.98
N VAL A 56 10.81 20.27 -12.92
CA VAL A 56 10.69 20.51 -14.37
C VAL A 56 9.28 20.98 -14.74
N ARG A 57 8.24 20.31 -14.24
CA ARG A 57 6.85 20.71 -14.46
C ARG A 57 6.56 22.11 -13.94
N SER A 58 6.99 22.39 -12.71
CA SER A 58 6.81 23.70 -12.09
C SER A 58 7.55 24.79 -12.87
N GLY A 59 8.78 24.51 -13.29
CA GLY A 59 9.61 25.44 -14.06
C GLY A 59 9.00 25.75 -15.43
N ALA A 60 8.56 24.73 -16.15
CA ALA A 60 7.91 24.91 -17.44
C ALA A 60 6.62 25.73 -17.35
N ARG A 61 5.78 25.47 -16.33
CA ARG A 61 4.58 26.28 -16.08
C ARG A 61 4.91 27.74 -15.78
N ALA A 62 5.96 28.00 -15.01
CA ALA A 62 6.40 29.36 -14.73
C ALA A 62 6.89 30.06 -16.01
N LEU A 63 7.66 29.37 -16.86
CA LEU A 63 8.15 29.92 -18.13
C LEU A 63 7.03 30.19 -19.16
N LEU A 64 5.94 29.41 -19.13
CA LEU A 64 4.80 29.58 -20.04
C LEU A 64 3.83 30.66 -19.58
N ASN A 65 3.59 30.77 -18.26
CA ASN A 65 2.46 31.53 -17.73
C ASN A 65 2.84 32.81 -17.00
N MET A 66 4.10 33.00 -16.59
CA MET A 66 4.52 34.23 -15.91
C MET A 66 5.03 35.27 -16.90
N GLU A 67 4.41 36.45 -16.89
CA GLU A 67 4.75 37.56 -17.78
C GLU A 67 6.13 38.17 -17.48
N SER A 68 6.57 38.15 -16.21
CA SER A 68 7.85 38.71 -15.78
C SER A 68 8.57 37.78 -14.81
N LEU A 69 9.59 37.10 -15.31
CA LEU A 69 10.56 36.32 -14.53
C LEU A 69 11.90 37.06 -14.51
N PRO A 70 12.54 37.23 -13.35
CA PRO A 70 13.92 37.72 -13.29
C PRO A 70 14.85 36.88 -14.18
N ALA A 71 15.78 37.52 -14.89
CA ALA A 71 16.64 36.87 -15.88
C ALA A 71 17.42 35.67 -15.29
N HIS A 72 17.96 35.81 -14.08
CA HIS A 72 18.64 34.72 -13.39
C HIS A 72 17.72 33.51 -13.18
N ARG A 73 16.49 33.75 -12.72
CA ARG A 73 15.52 32.70 -12.44
C ARG A 73 15.05 32.02 -13.72
N LYS A 74 14.86 32.78 -14.80
CA LYS A 74 14.53 32.24 -16.12
C LYS A 74 15.61 31.26 -16.60
N GLU A 75 16.88 31.64 -16.47
CA GLU A 75 18.00 30.80 -16.88
C GLU A 75 18.12 29.53 -16.02
N GLU A 76 17.95 29.63 -14.69
CA GLU A 76 17.92 28.47 -13.80
C GLU A 76 16.86 27.44 -14.21
N LEU A 77 15.64 27.90 -14.52
CA LEU A 77 14.56 27.03 -14.95
C LEU A 77 14.85 26.38 -16.31
N LEU A 78 15.37 27.15 -17.27
CA LEU A 78 15.79 26.63 -18.56
C LEU A 78 16.93 25.61 -18.41
N GLN A 79 17.90 25.85 -17.54
CA GLN A 79 18.98 24.91 -17.26
C GLN A 79 18.46 23.59 -16.67
N ALA A 80 17.49 23.63 -15.77
CA ALA A 80 16.84 22.43 -15.24
C ALA A 80 16.13 21.62 -16.35
N LEU A 81 15.44 22.30 -17.26
CA LEU A 81 14.79 21.68 -18.43
C LEU A 81 15.80 21.08 -19.41
N ARG A 82 16.88 21.81 -19.74
CA ARG A 82 17.99 21.32 -20.57
C ARG A 82 18.61 20.05 -20.00
N LYS A 83 18.90 20.06 -18.70
CA LYS A 83 19.44 18.90 -17.98
C LYS A 83 18.47 17.70 -18.01
N PHE A 84 17.18 17.96 -17.82
CA PHE A 84 16.16 16.90 -17.82
C PHE A 84 16.00 16.23 -19.19
N TYR A 85 15.96 17.03 -20.27
CA TYR A 85 15.82 16.53 -21.63
C TYR A 85 17.14 16.14 -22.31
N GLY A 86 18.28 16.45 -21.69
CA GLY A 86 19.60 16.18 -22.26
C GLY A 86 19.90 16.97 -23.53
N THR A 87 19.47 18.24 -23.60
CA THR A 87 19.62 19.11 -24.78
C THR A 87 19.99 20.54 -24.37
N ASP A 88 20.69 21.26 -25.24
CA ASP A 88 21.06 22.66 -25.03
C ASP A 88 19.93 23.63 -25.40
N THR A 89 18.95 23.18 -26.19
CA THR A 89 17.83 23.99 -26.66
C THR A 89 16.52 23.55 -26.02
N VAL A 90 15.70 24.53 -25.61
CA VAL A 90 14.36 24.30 -25.05
C VAL A 90 13.35 24.98 -25.94
N THR A 91 12.48 24.19 -26.59
CA THR A 91 11.42 24.71 -27.46
C THR A 91 10.11 24.93 -26.69
N ASN A 92 9.15 25.62 -27.31
CA ASN A 92 7.84 25.82 -26.70
C ASN A 92 7.09 24.48 -26.51
N GLU A 93 7.21 23.57 -27.47
CA GLU A 93 6.62 22.23 -27.40
C GLU A 93 7.18 21.44 -26.22
N MET A 94 8.49 21.54 -25.97
CA MET A 94 9.13 20.93 -24.80
C MET A 94 8.60 21.54 -23.50
N LEU A 95 8.38 22.86 -23.44
CA LEU A 95 7.77 23.51 -22.27
C LEU A 95 6.34 23.00 -22.04
N GLN A 96 5.53 22.86 -23.09
CA GLN A 96 4.16 22.33 -22.96
C GLN A 96 4.15 20.86 -22.50
N ALA A 97 5.06 20.04 -23.04
CA ALA A 97 5.24 18.66 -22.61
C ALA A 97 5.70 18.58 -21.14
N ALA A 98 6.67 19.40 -20.74
CA ALA A 98 7.14 19.48 -19.36
C ALA A 98 6.03 19.96 -18.40
N ALA A 99 5.21 20.93 -18.80
CA ALA A 99 4.13 21.46 -17.99
C ALA A 99 2.99 20.45 -17.71
N SER A 100 2.88 19.41 -18.55
CA SER A 100 1.93 18.30 -18.44
C SER A 100 2.57 17.00 -17.92
N LEU A 101 3.85 17.03 -17.54
CA LEU A 101 4.59 15.85 -17.10
C LEU A 101 3.93 15.15 -15.89
N GLU A 102 3.79 13.83 -15.97
CA GLU A 102 3.38 13.01 -14.83
C GLU A 102 4.53 12.96 -13.80
N THR A 103 4.24 13.44 -12.60
CA THR A 103 5.22 13.53 -11.50
C THR A 103 5.07 12.40 -10.51
N ARG A 104 3.95 11.68 -10.52
CA ARG A 104 3.76 10.49 -9.71
C ARG A 104 4.21 9.28 -10.50
N ILE A 105 5.34 8.70 -10.12
CA ILE A 105 5.92 7.53 -10.76
C ILE A 105 5.69 6.29 -9.91
N TYR A 106 5.69 5.12 -10.55
CA TYR A 106 5.59 3.86 -9.83
C TYR A 106 6.83 3.65 -8.95
N ASN A 107 6.60 3.26 -7.70
CA ASN A 107 7.66 2.88 -6.78
C ASN A 107 8.08 1.44 -7.08
N GLU A 108 9.27 1.25 -7.65
CA GLU A 108 9.81 -0.09 -7.95
C GLU A 108 10.05 -0.93 -6.69
N ASN A 109 10.22 -0.29 -5.53
CA ASN A 109 10.38 -0.94 -4.24
C ASN A 109 9.04 -1.16 -3.51
N TYR A 110 7.91 -0.94 -4.19
CA TYR A 110 6.59 -1.07 -3.56
C TYR A 110 6.32 -2.51 -3.12
N VAL A 111 6.19 -2.69 -1.81
CA VAL A 111 5.72 -3.93 -1.20
C VAL A 111 4.49 -3.63 -0.35
N PRO A 112 3.30 -4.14 -0.70
CA PRO A 112 2.11 -3.96 0.13
C PRO A 112 2.34 -4.50 1.54
N HIS A 113 1.93 -3.73 2.57
CA HIS A 113 2.00 -4.15 3.97
C HIS A 113 1.48 -5.58 4.19
N GLY A 114 0.26 -5.87 3.71
CA GLY A 114 -0.36 -7.18 3.87
C GLY A 114 0.45 -8.31 3.23
N LEU A 115 1.09 -8.05 2.08
CA LEU A 115 1.97 -9.03 1.44
C LEU A 115 3.20 -9.30 2.31
N LYS A 116 3.83 -8.25 2.85
CA LYS A 116 5.02 -8.39 3.71
C LYS A 116 4.71 -9.15 5.00
N VAL A 117 3.56 -8.88 5.63
CA VAL A 117 3.10 -9.62 6.80
C VAL A 117 2.89 -11.11 6.48
N VAL A 118 2.23 -11.42 5.37
CA VAL A 118 2.00 -12.82 4.95
C VAL A 118 3.33 -13.51 4.62
N GLN A 119 4.24 -12.84 3.91
CA GLN A 119 5.59 -13.35 3.61
C GLN A 119 6.33 -13.79 4.88
N ARG A 120 6.35 -12.95 5.93
CA ARG A 120 6.98 -13.33 7.20
C ARG A 120 6.33 -14.55 7.85
N HIS A 121 5.01 -14.71 7.75
CA HIS A 121 4.34 -15.90 8.28
C HIS A 121 4.58 -17.16 7.43
N THR A 122 4.86 -17.03 6.13
CA THR A 122 5.18 -18.21 5.31
C THR A 122 6.47 -18.91 5.73
N GLU A 123 7.39 -18.21 6.40
CA GLU A 123 8.60 -18.78 6.99
C GLU A 123 8.27 -19.84 8.07
N GLY A 124 7.13 -19.69 8.76
CA GLY A 124 6.61 -20.65 9.74
C GLY A 124 5.59 -21.65 9.17
N GLY A 125 5.44 -21.72 7.85
CA GLY A 125 4.56 -22.67 7.16
C GLY A 125 3.06 -22.46 7.40
N LEU A 126 2.27 -23.52 7.20
CA LEU A 126 0.81 -23.47 7.27
C LEU A 126 0.29 -23.05 8.66
N ARG A 127 0.93 -23.50 9.74
CA ARG A 127 0.52 -23.17 11.12
C ARG A 127 0.68 -21.69 11.44
N ALA A 128 1.76 -21.06 11.01
CA ALA A 128 1.96 -19.63 11.22
C ALA A 128 0.89 -18.81 10.47
N LEU A 129 0.50 -19.21 9.26
CA LEU A 129 -0.59 -18.54 8.55
C LEU A 129 -1.96 -18.75 9.21
N MET A 130 -2.22 -19.96 9.74
CA MET A 130 -3.42 -20.23 10.55
C MET A 130 -3.46 -19.32 11.78
N GLN A 131 -2.32 -19.13 12.47
CA GLN A 131 -2.25 -18.22 13.61
C GLN A 131 -2.53 -16.77 13.22
N LEU A 132 -2.06 -16.31 12.06
CA LEU A 132 -2.39 -14.98 11.54
C LEU A 132 -3.90 -14.84 11.29
N GLU A 133 -4.52 -15.83 10.66
CA GLU A 133 -5.98 -15.87 10.44
C GLU A 133 -6.75 -15.88 11.76
N SER A 134 -6.39 -16.74 12.71
CA SER A 134 -7.02 -16.82 14.03
C SER A 134 -6.88 -15.52 14.79
N ARG A 135 -5.72 -14.84 14.71
CA ARG A 135 -5.50 -13.54 15.36
C ARG A 135 -6.46 -12.48 14.84
N TRP A 136 -6.68 -12.43 13.52
CA TRP A 136 -7.65 -11.51 12.92
C TRP A 136 -9.10 -11.82 13.33
N ARG A 137 -9.47 -13.10 13.30
CA ARG A 137 -10.80 -13.55 13.72
C ARG A 137 -11.07 -13.30 15.21
N GLN A 138 -10.11 -13.59 16.07
CA GLN A 138 -10.20 -13.32 17.50
C GLN A 138 -10.27 -11.82 17.78
N HIS A 139 -9.45 -11.02 17.09
CA HIS A 139 -9.50 -9.56 17.20
C HIS A 139 -10.90 -9.00 16.91
N PHE A 140 -11.58 -9.51 15.89
CA PHE A 140 -12.96 -9.12 15.60
C PHE A 140 -13.91 -9.46 16.76
N LEU A 141 -13.82 -10.66 17.34
CA LEU A 141 -14.64 -11.03 18.49
C LEU A 141 -14.40 -10.11 19.70
N ASP A 142 -13.14 -9.87 20.02
CA ASP A 142 -12.73 -9.11 21.20
C ASP A 142 -13.12 -7.63 21.09
N SER A 143 -12.91 -7.04 19.90
CA SER A 143 -13.15 -5.62 19.67
C SER A 143 -14.60 -5.27 19.33
N MET A 144 -15.30 -6.15 18.61
CA MET A 144 -16.65 -5.86 18.11
C MET A 144 -17.77 -6.49 18.94
N GLN A 145 -17.47 -7.51 19.76
CA GLN A 145 -18.46 -8.24 20.59
C GLN A 145 -19.79 -8.49 19.86
N PRO A 146 -19.75 -9.16 18.69
CA PRO A 146 -20.89 -9.24 17.77
C PRO A 146 -22.03 -10.06 18.36
N ARG A 147 -23.27 -9.59 18.19
CA ARG A 147 -24.48 -10.24 18.74
C ARG A 147 -25.13 -11.26 17.81
N HIS A 148 -24.79 -11.25 16.53
CA HIS A 148 -25.49 -11.97 15.47
C HIS A 148 -24.55 -12.75 14.55
N LEU A 149 -23.46 -13.30 15.09
CA LEU A 149 -22.61 -14.18 14.30
C LEU A 149 -23.35 -15.45 13.88
N PRO A 150 -23.04 -16.03 12.71
CA PRO A 150 -23.53 -17.35 12.33
C PRO A 150 -23.22 -18.37 13.43
N GLN A 151 -24.16 -19.27 13.73
CA GLN A 151 -24.03 -20.25 14.83
C GLN A 151 -22.77 -21.12 14.74
N GLN A 152 -22.32 -21.43 13.51
CA GLN A 152 -21.14 -22.25 13.26
C GLN A 152 -19.87 -21.43 13.00
N TRP A 153 -19.91 -20.11 13.23
CA TRP A 153 -18.74 -19.26 13.09
C TRP A 153 -17.71 -19.63 14.15
N SER A 154 -16.46 -19.84 13.74
CA SER A 154 -15.37 -20.18 14.64
C SER A 154 -14.06 -19.55 14.18
N VAL A 155 -13.20 -19.24 15.15
CA VAL A 155 -11.87 -18.66 14.91
C VAL A 155 -11.02 -19.62 14.06
N ASP A 156 -10.99 -20.90 14.42
CA ASP A 156 -10.14 -21.89 13.76
C ASP A 156 -10.87 -22.68 12.65
N HIS A 157 -11.84 -22.05 11.98
CA HIS A 157 -12.61 -22.71 10.93
C HIS A 157 -11.70 -23.28 9.83
N ASN A 158 -11.96 -24.53 9.45
CA ASN A 158 -11.19 -25.35 8.50
C ASN A 158 -9.74 -25.68 8.89
N HIS A 159 -9.22 -25.24 10.04
CA HIS A 159 -7.82 -25.48 10.40
C HIS A 159 -7.47 -26.97 10.45
N GLN A 160 -8.26 -27.77 11.17
CA GLN A 160 -8.06 -29.22 11.26
C GLN A 160 -8.12 -29.90 9.88
N LYS A 161 -9.08 -29.51 9.02
CA LYS A 161 -9.21 -30.08 7.67
C LYS A 161 -8.00 -29.76 6.80
N LEU A 162 -7.48 -28.53 6.89
CA LEU A 162 -6.30 -28.09 6.16
C LEU A 162 -5.04 -28.83 6.62
N LEU A 163 -4.85 -29.00 7.94
CA LEU A 163 -3.75 -29.76 8.50
C LEU A 163 -3.80 -31.24 8.06
N GLN A 164 -4.99 -31.86 8.10
CA GLN A 164 -5.16 -33.24 7.62
C GLN A 164 -4.86 -33.38 6.13
N LYS A 165 -5.22 -32.37 5.32
CA LYS A 165 -5.05 -32.43 3.86
C LYS A 165 -3.60 -32.19 3.42
N TYR A 166 -2.90 -31.27 4.06
CA TYR A 166 -1.61 -30.79 3.59
C TYR A 166 -0.43 -31.10 4.51
N GLY A 167 -0.69 -31.55 5.75
CA GLY A 167 0.33 -31.77 6.76
C GLY A 167 0.77 -30.48 7.46
N ASP A 168 1.49 -30.66 8.57
CA ASP A 168 1.99 -29.56 9.41
C ASP A 168 3.12 -28.77 8.74
N ASP A 169 3.98 -29.47 7.99
CA ASP A 169 5.22 -28.93 7.42
C ASP A 169 5.07 -28.40 6.00
N LEU A 170 3.85 -28.11 5.55
CA LEU A 170 3.61 -27.60 4.19
C LEU A 170 4.40 -26.29 3.98
N PRO A 171 5.40 -26.26 3.07
CA PRO A 171 6.10 -25.03 2.74
C PRO A 171 5.17 -24.14 1.91
N ILE A 172 5.00 -22.89 2.35
CA ILE A 172 4.15 -21.93 1.64
C ILE A 172 5.02 -21.09 0.73
N LYS A 173 4.69 -21.07 -0.57
CA LYS A 173 5.30 -20.17 -1.55
C LYS A 173 4.24 -19.17 -1.99
N LEU A 174 4.54 -17.88 -1.84
CA LEU A 174 3.73 -16.80 -2.41
C LEU A 174 4.19 -16.59 -3.85
N THR A 175 3.28 -16.76 -4.80
CA THR A 175 3.47 -16.41 -6.22
C THR A 175 3.21 -14.94 -6.46
#